data_AF-A0A8C5ZK61-F1
#
_entry.id   AF-A0A8C5ZK61-F1
#
_cell.length_a   1.000
_cell.length_b   1.000
_cell.length_c   1.000
_cell.angle_alpha   90.00
_cell.angle_beta   90.00
_cell.angle_gamma   90.00
#
_symmetry.space_group_name_H-M   'P 1'
#
loop_
_entity.id
_entity.type
_entity.pdbx_description
1 polymer ?
#
loop_
_entity_poly.entity_id
_entity_poly.type
_entity_poly.pdbx_seq_one_letter_code
_entity_poly.pdbx_strand_id
1 'polypeptide(L)'
;MVVGAFPMAKLLYLGIRQVSKPLANRIKEAARRSEFFKTYICLPPAQLYHWVEMRTKMRIMGFRGTVIKPLNEEAAAELGAELLGEATIFIVGGGCLVLEYWRHQMQQRHKEEEQQAAWNALQDEVGRLALTLEALQAQVQVAPPLAALEELRAEVTEVRAQLARPAPQAVAPQAVSSSKM
;
A
#
# COMPACT_ATOMS: atom_id res chain seq x y z
N MET A 1 0.41 -13.55 1.96
CA MET A 1 1.38 -14.18 1.03
C MET A 1 2.17 -13.08 0.31
N VAL A 2 3.28 -12.62 0.88
CA VAL A 2 4.20 -11.67 0.21
C VAL A 2 5.35 -12.49 -0.39
N VAL A 3 5.05 -13.26 -1.43
CA VAL A 3 6.05 -14.11 -2.13
C VAL A 3 6.41 -13.53 -3.51
N GLY A 4 5.79 -12.41 -3.92
CA GLY A 4 6.01 -11.81 -5.25
C GLY A 4 7.16 -10.80 -5.38
N ALA A 5 7.64 -10.19 -4.29
CA ALA A 5 8.65 -9.13 -4.37
C ALA A 5 10.10 -9.64 -4.45
N PHE A 6 10.40 -10.74 -3.76
CA PHE A 6 11.74 -11.34 -3.69
C PHE A 6 12.24 -11.94 -5.02
N PRO A 7 11.40 -12.58 -5.86
CA PRO A 7 11.82 -13.11 -7.16
C PRO A 7 12.04 -12.00 -8.20
N MET A 8 11.19 -10.97 -8.21
CA MET A 8 11.25 -9.88 -9.20
C MET A 8 12.49 -9.01 -9.02
N ALA A 9 12.80 -8.62 -7.77
CA ALA A 9 14.01 -7.85 -7.47
C ALA A 9 15.29 -8.62 -7.84
N LYS A 10 15.29 -9.94 -7.63
CA LYS A 10 16.43 -10.80 -7.95
C LYS A 10 16.60 -11.01 -9.45
N LEU A 11 15.50 -11.16 -10.20
CA LEU A 11 15.52 -11.22 -11.66
C LEU A 11 15.93 -9.88 -12.28
N LEU A 12 15.48 -8.76 -11.72
CA LEU A 12 15.89 -7.43 -12.16
C LEU A 12 17.40 -7.23 -11.92
N TYR A 13 17.90 -7.58 -10.72
CA TYR A 13 19.32 -7.51 -10.39
C TYR A 13 20.18 -8.40 -11.31
N LEU A 14 19.73 -9.65 -11.57
CA LEU A 14 20.42 -10.56 -12.47
C LEU A 14 20.38 -10.06 -13.91
N GLY A 15 19.22 -9.59 -14.40
CA GLY A 15 19.06 -9.03 -15.74
C GLY A 15 19.93 -7.81 -15.97
N ILE A 16 19.95 -6.87 -15.02
CA ILE A 16 20.88 -5.72 -15.05
C ILE A 16 22.31 -6.24 -15.13
N ARG A 17 22.74 -7.16 -14.26
CA ARG A 17 24.12 -7.67 -14.26
C ARG A 17 24.48 -8.42 -15.55
N GLN A 18 23.54 -9.16 -16.15
CA GLN A 18 23.73 -9.91 -17.38
C GLN A 18 23.82 -9.02 -18.62
N VAL A 19 23.07 -7.92 -18.66
CA VAL A 19 23.09 -6.98 -19.79
C VAL A 19 24.22 -5.97 -19.64
N SER A 20 24.51 -5.55 -18.40
CA SER A 20 25.52 -4.52 -18.09
C SER A 20 26.92 -4.91 -18.53
N LYS A 21 27.36 -6.14 -18.27
CA LYS A 21 28.69 -6.62 -18.66
C LYS A 21 28.92 -6.64 -20.18
N PRO A 22 28.09 -7.32 -21.00
CA PRO A 22 28.28 -7.35 -22.44
C PRO A 22 28.05 -5.98 -23.07
N LEU A 23 27.11 -5.18 -22.57
CA LEU A 23 26.83 -3.85 -23.08
C LEU A 23 27.99 -2.87 -22.81
N ALA A 24 28.52 -2.86 -21.59
CA ALA A 24 29.68 -2.03 -21.27
C ALA A 24 30.92 -2.44 -22.07
N ASN A 25 31.16 -3.73 -22.28
CA ASN A 25 32.28 -4.20 -23.11
C ASN A 25 32.11 -3.79 -24.59
N ARG A 26 30.89 -3.91 -25.14
CA ARG A 26 30.58 -3.47 -26.51
C ARG A 26 30.70 -1.97 -26.68
N ILE A 27 30.26 -1.19 -25.69
CA ILE A 27 30.37 0.28 -25.71
C ILE A 27 31.82 0.71 -25.54
N LYS A 28 32.61 0.06 -24.68
CA LYS A 28 34.06 0.29 -24.57
C LYS A 28 34.78 0.03 -25.89
N GLU A 29 34.46 -1.07 -26.57
CA GLU A 29 35.02 -1.40 -27.89
C GLU A 29 34.56 -0.43 -28.99
N ALA A 30 33.29 -0.02 -28.97
CA ALA A 30 32.75 0.98 -29.90
C ALA A 30 33.36 2.36 -29.68
N ALA A 31 33.56 2.77 -28.42
CA ALA A 31 34.24 3.99 -28.03
C ALA A 31 35.71 4.00 -28.47
N ARG A 32 36.41 2.87 -28.33
CA ARG A 32 37.78 2.69 -28.84
C ARG A 32 37.86 2.79 -30.37
N ARG A 33 36.84 2.31 -31.09
CA ARG A 33 36.75 2.40 -32.56
C ARG A 33 36.29 3.74 -33.09
N SER A 34 35.55 4.54 -32.31
CA SER A 34 35.01 5.81 -32.81
C SER A 34 35.92 6.99 -32.45
N GLU A 35 36.42 7.66 -33.49
CA GLU A 35 37.17 8.93 -33.38
C GLU A 35 36.33 10.05 -32.76
N PHE A 36 35.02 10.01 -32.94
CA PHE A 36 34.07 10.95 -32.34
C PHE A 36 34.12 10.91 -30.81
N PHE A 37 34.22 9.73 -30.22
CA PHE A 37 34.25 9.56 -28.77
C PHE A 37 35.58 10.01 -28.16
N LYS A 38 36.70 9.71 -28.82
CA LYS A 38 38.00 10.27 -28.45
C LYS A 38 37.95 11.79 -28.49
N THR A 39 37.37 12.37 -29.54
CA THR A 39 37.35 13.83 -29.80
C THR A 39 36.37 14.62 -28.94
N TYR A 40 35.17 14.09 -28.69
CA TYR A 40 34.10 14.84 -28.01
C TYR A 40 33.95 14.51 -26.52
N ILE A 41 34.44 13.36 -26.06
CA ILE A 41 34.28 12.92 -24.67
C ILE A 41 35.62 12.84 -23.95
N CYS A 42 36.69 12.34 -24.60
CA CYS A 42 37.99 12.19 -23.95
C CYS A 42 38.89 13.43 -24.11
N LEU A 43 38.85 14.09 -25.27
CA LEU A 43 39.66 15.27 -25.59
C LEU A 43 39.29 16.55 -24.80
N PRO A 44 38.01 16.89 -24.53
CA PRO A 44 37.69 18.13 -23.82
C PRO A 44 38.21 18.17 -22.37
N PRO A 45 38.03 17.11 -21.54
CA PRO A 45 38.62 17.08 -20.20
C PRO A 45 40.15 17.09 -20.22
N ALA A 46 40.76 16.37 -21.17
CA ALA A 46 42.21 16.33 -21.34
C ALA A 46 42.78 17.71 -21.74
N GLN A 47 42.14 18.40 -22.69
CA GLN A 47 42.49 19.76 -23.08
C GLN A 47 42.28 20.77 -21.94
N LEU A 48 41.20 20.62 -21.16
CA LEU A 48 40.92 21.47 -20.00
C LEU A 48 41.99 21.30 -18.90
N TYR A 49 42.33 20.04 -18.58
CA TYR A 49 43.35 19.73 -17.57
C TYR A 49 44.72 20.25 -17.98
N HIS A 50 45.08 20.03 -19.25
CA HIS A 50 46.32 20.53 -19.83
C HIS A 50 46.36 22.06 -19.86
N TRP A 51 45.24 22.70 -20.20
CA TRP A 51 45.11 24.15 -20.17
C TRP A 51 45.28 24.69 -18.75
N VAL A 52 44.65 24.09 -17.74
CA VAL A 52 44.79 24.47 -16.33
C VAL A 52 46.22 24.26 -15.84
N GLU A 53 46.82 23.10 -16.12
CA GLU A 53 48.18 22.74 -15.71
C GLU A 53 49.20 23.72 -16.29
N MET A 54 49.12 23.99 -17.59
CA MET A 54 50.03 24.90 -18.28
C MET A 54 49.81 26.35 -17.89
N ARG A 55 48.55 26.79 -17.73
CA ARG A 55 48.23 28.14 -17.24
C ARG A 55 48.79 28.36 -15.84
N THR A 56 48.78 27.33 -14.99
CA THR A 56 49.26 27.39 -13.61
C THR A 56 50.79 27.34 -13.56
N LYS A 57 51.42 26.41 -14.29
CA LYS A 57 52.88 26.26 -14.36
C LYS A 57 53.56 27.50 -14.95
N MET A 58 52.97 28.11 -15.98
CA MET A 58 53.43 29.38 -16.56
C MET A 58 53.25 30.57 -15.62
N ARG A 59 52.19 30.58 -14.80
CA ARG A 59 51.93 31.65 -13.82
C ARG A 59 52.87 31.56 -12.60
N ILE A 60 53.29 30.36 -12.22
CA ILE A 60 54.21 30.11 -11.11
C ILE A 60 55.68 30.34 -11.53
N MET A 61 56.07 29.96 -12.75
CA MET A 61 57.46 30.09 -13.24
C MET A 61 57.75 31.41 -14.00
N GLY A 62 56.75 32.26 -14.22
CA GLY A 62 56.93 33.62 -14.76
C GLY A 62 57.24 33.73 -16.26
N PHE A 63 57.43 32.62 -16.98
CA PHE A 63 57.66 32.61 -18.42
C PHE A 63 56.35 32.60 -19.22
N ARG A 64 56.33 33.32 -20.35
CA ARG A 64 55.23 33.33 -21.32
C ARG A 64 55.67 32.56 -22.57
N GLY A 65 55.00 31.42 -22.83
CA GLY A 65 55.00 30.79 -24.14
C GLY A 65 56.08 29.74 -24.37
N THR A 66 55.71 28.47 -24.16
CA THR A 66 56.30 27.36 -24.92
C THR A 66 55.17 26.40 -25.30
N VAL A 67 55.20 25.99 -26.57
CA VAL A 67 54.21 25.09 -27.20
C VAL A 67 54.25 23.75 -26.50
N ILE A 68 53.07 23.29 -26.13
CA ILE A 68 52.89 22.19 -25.21
C ILE A 68 52.71 20.90 -25.99
N LYS A 69 53.52 19.90 -25.66
CA LYS A 69 53.44 18.58 -26.29
C LYS A 69 52.15 17.89 -25.82
N PRO A 70 51.25 17.46 -26.73
CA PRO A 70 49.98 16.86 -26.36
C PRO A 70 50.23 15.58 -25.56
N LEU A 71 49.61 15.49 -24.39
CA LEU A 71 49.83 14.40 -23.44
C LEU A 71 48.85 13.25 -23.70
N ASN A 72 49.45 12.06 -23.91
CA ASN A 72 48.91 10.72 -23.73
C ASN A 72 47.41 10.53 -24.04
N GLU A 73 47.03 10.80 -25.28
CA GLU A 73 45.68 10.60 -25.81
C GLU A 73 45.14 9.18 -25.57
N GLU A 74 46.04 8.19 -25.52
CA GLU A 74 45.71 6.79 -25.25
C GLU A 74 45.23 6.57 -23.81
N ALA A 75 45.88 7.18 -22.81
CA ALA A 75 45.49 7.06 -21.40
C ALA A 75 44.16 7.78 -21.11
N ALA A 76 43.93 8.94 -21.73
CA ALA A 76 42.65 9.66 -21.62
C ALA A 76 41.50 8.87 -22.26
N ALA A 77 41.76 8.21 -23.39
CA ALA A 77 40.78 7.35 -24.04
C ALA A 77 40.44 6.10 -23.21
N GLU A 78 41.41 5.52 -22.50
CA GLU A 78 41.18 4.37 -21.63
C GLU A 78 40.32 4.73 -20.42
N LEU A 79 40.63 5.84 -19.74
CA LEU A 79 39.85 6.34 -18.61
C LEU A 79 38.43 6.76 -19.02
N GLY A 80 38.30 7.44 -20.17
CA GLY A 80 37.00 7.86 -20.70
C GLY A 80 36.11 6.68 -21.11
N ALA A 81 36.70 5.61 -21.66
CA ALA A 81 35.98 4.38 -21.96
C ALA A 81 35.52 3.66 -20.68
N GLU A 82 36.33 3.67 -19.61
CA GLU A 82 35.94 3.13 -18.31
C GLU A 82 34.75 3.88 -17.71
N LEU A 83 34.86 5.20 -17.61
CA LEU A 83 33.82 6.06 -17.05
C LEU A 83 32.50 5.96 -17.83
N LEU A 84 32.57 5.89 -19.16
CA LEU A 84 31.35 5.80 -19.96
C LEU A 84 30.71 4.41 -19.95
N GLY A 85 31.51 3.35 -19.80
CA GLY A 85 31.01 2.01 -19.54
C GLY A 85 30.20 1.96 -18.24
N GLU A 86 30.73 2.57 -17.17
CA GLU A 86 30.03 2.68 -15.89
C GLU A 86 28.79 3.57 -15.98
N ALA A 87 28.90 4.75 -16.57
CA ALA A 87 27.78 5.68 -16.74
C ALA A 87 26.63 5.04 -17.52
N THR A 88 26.92 4.24 -18.55
CA THR A 88 25.87 3.58 -19.34
C THR A 88 25.13 2.54 -18.51
N ILE A 89 25.85 1.73 -17.71
CA ILE A 89 25.22 0.77 -16.80
C ILE A 89 24.34 1.48 -15.78
N PHE A 90 24.82 2.58 -15.20
CA PHE A 90 24.05 3.38 -14.25
C PHE A 90 22.79 3.99 -14.87
N ILE A 91 22.88 4.53 -16.08
CA ILE A 91 21.74 5.11 -16.78
C ILE A 91 20.71 4.04 -17.13
N VAL A 92 21.14 2.91 -17.68
CA VAL A 92 20.23 1.82 -18.08
C VAL A 92 19.60 1.18 -16.85
N GLY A 93 20.39 0.84 -15.84
CA GLY A 93 19.89 0.23 -14.59
C GLY A 93 19.02 1.18 -13.79
N GLY A 94 19.46 2.43 -13.61
CA GLY A 94 18.70 3.48 -12.92
C GLY A 94 17.42 3.86 -13.68
N GLY A 95 17.48 3.96 -15.00
CA GLY A 95 16.32 4.21 -15.86
C GLY A 95 15.27 3.11 -15.75
N CYS A 96 15.67 1.85 -15.81
CA CYS A 96 14.75 0.72 -15.58
C CYS A 96 14.09 0.79 -14.20
N LEU A 97 14.85 1.10 -13.15
CA LEU A 97 14.32 1.21 -11.79
C LEU A 97 13.30 2.36 -11.67
N VAL A 98 13.59 3.53 -12.23
CA VAL A 98 12.67 4.69 -12.22
C VAL A 98 11.40 4.38 -13.00
N LEU A 99 11.52 3.73 -14.17
CA LEU A 99 10.36 3.30 -14.96
C LEU A 99 9.50 2.28 -14.22
N GLU A 100 10.11 1.30 -13.57
CA GLU A 100 9.38 0.33 -12.76
C GLU A 100 8.72 1.01 -11.56
N TYR A 101 9.41 1.95 -10.90
CA TYR A 101 8.85 2.73 -9.81
C TYR A 101 7.63 3.54 -10.24
N TRP A 102 7.69 4.23 -11.39
CA TRP A 102 6.53 4.94 -11.95
C TRP A 102 5.39 4.00 -12.33
N ARG A 103 5.71 2.86 -12.96
CA ARG A 103 4.70 1.84 -13.29
C ARG A 103 4.03 1.28 -12.03
N HIS A 104 4.82 1.03 -10.99
CA HIS A 104 4.34 0.49 -9.72
C HIS A 104 3.46 1.50 -8.98
N GLN A 105 3.82 2.78 -8.99
CA GLN A 105 2.98 3.85 -8.42
C GLN A 105 1.60 3.90 -9.07
N MET A 106 1.54 3.82 -10.40
CA MET A 106 0.26 3.83 -11.13
C MET A 106 -0.64 2.66 -10.74
N GLN A 107 -0.05 1.48 -10.49
CA GLN A 107 -0.78 0.27 -10.11
C GLN A 107 -1.16 0.22 -8.63
N GLN A 108 -0.39 0.87 -7.75
CA GLN A 108 -0.70 0.93 -6.33
C GLN A 108 -1.90 1.83 -6.07
N ARG A 109 -2.06 2.94 -6.80
CA ARG A 109 -3.19 3.84 -6.62
C ARG A 109 -4.54 3.13 -6.80
N HIS A 110 -4.67 2.32 -7.85
CA HIS A 110 -5.88 1.54 -8.10
C HIS A 110 -6.18 0.51 -7.00
N LYS A 111 -5.13 -0.13 -6.44
CA LYS A 111 -5.28 -1.08 -5.34
C LYS A 111 -5.65 -0.39 -4.03
N GLU A 112 -5.09 0.79 -3.77
CA GLU A 112 -5.43 1.62 -2.62
C GLU A 112 -6.89 2.09 -2.71
N GLU A 113 -7.35 2.49 -3.89
CA GLU A 113 -8.75 2.87 -4.15
C GLU A 113 -9.71 1.71 -3.92
N GLU A 114 -9.41 0.51 -4.44
CA GLU A 114 -10.20 -0.70 -4.19
C GLU A 114 -10.24 -1.08 -2.71
N GLN A 115 -9.11 -1.00 -2.00
CA GLN A 115 -9.03 -1.29 -0.57
C GLN A 115 -9.80 -0.27 0.26
N GLN A 116 -9.72 1.01 -0.08
CA GLN A 116 -10.48 2.07 0.57
C GLN A 116 -11.98 1.89 0.33
N ALA A 117 -12.39 1.55 -0.90
CA ALA A 117 -13.79 1.26 -1.20
C ALA A 117 -14.32 0.06 -0.40
N ALA A 118 -13.52 -1.01 -0.29
CA ALA A 118 -13.87 -2.18 0.52
C ALA A 118 -13.97 -1.86 2.02
N TRP A 119 -13.05 -1.04 2.54
CA TRP A 119 -13.08 -0.60 3.94
C TRP A 119 -14.31 0.26 4.24
N ASN A 120 -14.62 1.21 3.36
CA ASN A 120 -15.80 2.06 3.49
C ASN A 120 -17.09 1.23 3.44
N ALA A 121 -17.17 0.23 2.56
CA ALA A 121 -18.32 -0.66 2.49
C ALA A 121 -18.50 -1.48 3.78
N LEU A 122 -17.41 -1.99 4.36
CA LEU A 122 -17.46 -2.71 5.63
C LEU A 122 -17.91 -1.79 6.79
N GLN A 123 -17.40 -0.56 6.81
CA GLN A 123 -17.78 0.42 7.82
C GLN A 123 -19.25 0.81 7.72
N ASP A 124 -19.79 0.93 6.51
CA ASP A 124 -21.22 1.18 6.26
C ASP A 124 -22.08 0.01 6.72
N GLU A 125 -21.67 -1.23 6.45
CA GLU A 125 -22.38 -2.42 6.92
C GLU A 125 -22.40 -2.53 8.45
N VAL A 126 -21.28 -2.22 9.12
CA VAL A 126 -21.20 -2.15 10.58
C VAL A 126 -22.11 -1.05 11.12
N GLY A 127 -22.14 0.13 10.49
CA GLY A 127 -23.04 1.22 10.85
C GLY A 127 -24.52 0.83 10.73
N ARG A 128 -24.89 0.16 9.63
CA ARG A 128 -26.24 -0.38 9.42
C ARG A 128 -26.61 -1.39 10.50
N LEU A 129 -25.70 -2.31 10.83
CA LEU A 129 -25.91 -3.30 11.90
C LEU A 129 -26.11 -2.62 13.25
N ALA A 130 -25.32 -1.60 13.58
CA ALA A 130 -25.46 -0.83 14.81
C ALA A 130 -26.85 -0.15 14.90
N LEU A 131 -27.30 0.49 13.82
CA LEU A 131 -28.64 1.10 13.77
C LEU A 131 -29.76 0.06 13.93
N THR A 132 -29.62 -1.12 13.33
CA THR A 132 -30.62 -2.19 13.51
C THR A 132 -30.65 -2.70 14.94
N LEU A 133 -29.49 -2.80 15.61
CA LEU A 133 -29.40 -3.16 17.01
C LEU A 133 -30.07 -2.10 17.90
N GLU A 134 -29.81 -0.82 17.67
CA GLU A 134 -30.46 0.27 18.40
C GLU A 134 -31.98 0.26 18.21
N ALA A 135 -32.46 0.04 16.98
CA ALA A 135 -33.88 -0.06 16.69
C ALA A 135 -34.54 -1.27 17.37
N LEU A 136 -33.87 -2.42 17.40
CA LEU A 136 -34.33 -3.59 18.17
C LEU A 136 -34.32 -3.31 19.67
N GLN A 137 -33.28 -2.69 20.20
CA GLN A 137 -33.16 -2.36 21.62
C GLN A 137 -34.25 -1.35 22.06
N ALA A 138 -34.59 -0.38 21.20
CA ALA A 138 -35.71 0.51 21.43
C ALA A 138 -37.04 -0.25 21.48
N GLN A 139 -37.27 -1.20 20.56
CA GLN A 139 -38.46 -2.06 20.60
C GLN A 139 -38.52 -2.92 21.88
N VAL A 140 -37.39 -3.45 22.34
CA VAL A 140 -37.31 -4.24 23.57
C VAL A 140 -37.55 -3.39 24.82
N GLN A 141 -37.12 -2.11 24.83
CA GLN A 141 -37.42 -1.20 25.94
C GLN A 141 -38.89 -0.78 26.00
N VAL A 142 -39.56 -0.68 24.84
CA VAL A 142 -41.00 -0.37 24.76
C VAL A 142 -41.86 -1.62 24.98
N ALA A 143 -41.33 -2.82 24.72
CA ALA A 143 -41.97 -4.06 25.09
C ALA A 143 -42.22 -4.08 26.61
N PRO A 144 -43.41 -4.51 27.07
CA PRO A 144 -43.76 -4.45 28.48
C PRO A 144 -42.69 -5.20 29.29
N PRO A 145 -42.16 -4.60 30.38
CA PRO A 145 -41.16 -5.27 31.21
C PRO A 145 -41.74 -6.61 31.66
N LEU A 146 -40.89 -7.62 31.82
CA LEU A 146 -41.30 -8.98 32.19
C LEU A 146 -42.26 -9.01 33.40
N ALA A 147 -42.18 -8.03 34.29
CA ALA A 147 -43.12 -7.80 35.39
C ALA A 147 -44.59 -7.64 34.95
N ALA A 148 -44.87 -6.87 33.89
CA ALA A 148 -46.23 -6.69 33.37
C ALA A 148 -46.77 -7.95 32.69
N LEU A 149 -45.90 -8.78 32.10
CA LEU A 149 -46.27 -10.10 31.58
C LEU A 149 -46.55 -11.10 32.71
N GLU A 150 -45.83 -11.02 33.83
CA GLU A 150 -46.07 -11.84 35.02
C GLU A 150 -47.38 -11.47 35.72
N GLU A 151 -47.69 -10.18 35.85
CA GLU A 151 -48.98 -9.71 36.37
C GLU A 151 -50.15 -10.17 35.49
N LEU A 152 -50.05 -10.00 34.16
CA LEU A 152 -51.09 -10.46 33.25
C LEU A 152 -51.28 -11.99 33.31
N ARG A 153 -50.20 -12.75 33.53
CA ARG A 153 -50.25 -14.21 33.70
C ARG A 153 -50.90 -14.59 35.02
N ALA A 154 -50.63 -13.85 36.09
CA ALA A 154 -51.27 -14.04 37.39
C ALA A 154 -52.78 -13.78 37.31
N GLU A 155 -53.19 -12.68 36.67
CA GLU A 155 -54.61 -12.36 36.45
C GLU A 155 -55.33 -13.43 35.63
N VAL A 156 -54.72 -13.91 34.53
CA VAL A 156 -55.31 -14.98 33.71
C VAL A 156 -55.44 -16.29 34.51
N THR A 157 -54.52 -16.56 35.42
CA THR A 157 -54.58 -17.75 36.29
C THR A 157 -55.69 -17.63 37.33
N GLU A 158 -55.89 -16.42 37.86
CA GLU A 158 -56.96 -16.12 38.81
C GLU A 158 -58.34 -16.20 38.15
N VAL A 159 -58.51 -15.63 36.95
CA VAL A 159 -59.75 -15.74 36.16
C VAL A 159 -60.05 -17.21 35.83
N ARG A 160 -59.04 -18.00 35.47
CA ARG A 160 -59.19 -19.45 35.30
C ARG A 160 -59.63 -20.15 36.58
N ALA A 161 -59.08 -19.77 37.73
CA ALA A 161 -59.46 -20.35 39.03
C ALA A 161 -60.90 -19.97 39.43
N GLN A 162 -61.35 -18.76 39.07
CA GLN A 162 -62.74 -18.32 39.28
C GLN A 162 -63.72 -19.08 38.38
N LEU A 163 -63.36 -19.30 37.10
CA LEU A 163 -64.13 -20.13 36.17
C LEU A 163 -64.14 -21.63 36.56
N ALA A 164 -63.13 -22.10 37.29
CA ALA A 164 -63.04 -23.47 37.80
C ALA A 164 -63.84 -23.71 39.10
N ARG A 165 -64.43 -22.68 39.72
CA ARG A 165 -65.33 -22.87 40.88
C ARG A 165 -66.71 -23.35 40.41
N PRO A 166 -67.22 -24.50 40.91
CA PRO A 166 -68.58 -24.94 40.58
C PRO A 166 -69.61 -24.03 41.25
N ALA A 167 -70.69 -23.70 40.53
CA ALA A 167 -71.74 -22.79 40.98
C ALA A 167 -72.47 -23.28 42.27
N PRO A 168 -72.90 -22.38 43.18
CA PRO A 168 -73.61 -22.78 44.40
C PRO A 168 -75.05 -23.22 44.11
N GLN A 169 -75.47 -24.28 44.80
CA GLN A 169 -76.80 -24.90 44.71
C GLN A 169 -77.92 -23.94 45.19
N ALA A 170 -79.03 -23.96 44.46
CA ALA A 170 -80.24 -23.19 44.75
C ALA A 170 -80.90 -23.62 46.08
N VAL A 171 -81.38 -22.62 46.82
CA VAL A 171 -82.02 -22.70 48.14
C VAL A 171 -83.41 -23.36 48.04
N ALA A 172 -83.72 -24.30 48.95
CA ALA A 172 -85.09 -24.79 49.22
C ALA A 172 -85.56 -24.30 50.61
N PRO A 173 -86.84 -23.94 50.80
CA PRO A 173 -87.29 -23.22 52.00
C PRO A 173 -87.62 -24.16 53.17
N GLN A 174 -87.36 -23.68 54.38
CA GLN A 174 -87.75 -24.31 55.65
C GLN A 174 -89.26 -24.10 55.91
N ALA A 175 -89.98 -25.17 56.26
CA ALA A 175 -91.34 -25.11 56.80
C ALA A 175 -91.33 -25.52 58.28
N VAL A 176 -92.01 -24.72 59.09
CA VAL A 176 -92.00 -24.66 60.55
C VAL A 176 -92.95 -25.69 61.19
N SER A 177 -92.57 -26.14 62.38
CA SER A 177 -93.25 -27.01 63.34
C SER A 177 -94.65 -26.56 63.85
N SER A 178 -95.59 -27.50 64.00
CA SER A 178 -96.61 -27.58 65.07
C SER A 178 -97.41 -28.88 64.92
N SER A 179 -97.44 -29.83 65.88
CA SER A 179 -98.14 -29.83 67.19
C SER A 179 -99.59 -30.35 67.13
N LYS A 180 -99.86 -31.50 67.80
CA LYS A 180 -101.16 -32.09 68.24
C LYS A 180 -102.10 -32.57 67.09
N MET A 181 -102.78 -33.72 67.14
CA MET A 181 -103.35 -34.57 68.20
C MET A 181 -103.37 -36.02 67.69
#